data_AF-A0A4V3SZ23-F1
#
_entry.id   AF-A0A4V3SZ23-F1
#
_cell.length_a   1.000
_cell.length_b   1.000
_cell.length_c   1.000
_cell.angle_alpha   90.00
_cell.angle_beta   90.00
_cell.angle_gamma   90.00
#
_symmetry.space_group_name_H-M   'P 1'
#
loop_
_entity.id
_entity.type
_entity.pdbx_description
1 polymer ?
#
loop_
_entity_poly.entity_id
_entity_poly.type
_entity_poly.pdbx_seq_one_letter_code
_entity_poly.pdbx_strand_id
1 'polypeptide(L)'
;MTWTAFVVNADFTAYYDAVPDLTGVRLRSVHLDGWDPTVTLRLDLPRFPDRWEGAPGDTVQCQIQFAMVRDFLMEGWQPPVTADVVLRALPEHRLAVEVVAPGVAVSFTANASVLAGKISVFTQDADGGDSGSRSFTRPLETRLYPTLPPAYVNTFYERV
;
A
#
# COMPACT_ATOMS: atom_id res chain seq x y z
N MET A 1 3.98 -14.73 10.85
CA MET A 1 2.57 -14.42 10.59
C MET A 1 2.56 -13.48 9.41
N THR A 2 1.86 -13.79 8.32
CA THR A 2 1.87 -12.97 7.10
C THR A 2 0.97 -11.75 7.29
N TRP A 3 1.31 -10.63 6.67
CA TRP A 3 0.54 -9.38 6.76
C TRP A 3 -0.90 -9.54 6.26
N THR A 4 -1.12 -10.44 5.28
CA THR A 4 -2.44 -10.77 4.73
C THR A 4 -3.41 -11.35 5.75
N ALA A 5 -2.92 -11.92 6.86
CA ALA A 5 -3.79 -12.41 7.94
C ALA A 5 -4.59 -11.29 8.63
N PHE A 6 -4.18 -10.04 8.47
CA PHE A 6 -4.87 -8.86 8.98
C PHE A 6 -5.81 -8.22 7.95
N VAL A 7 -5.70 -8.60 6.67
CA VAL A 7 -6.49 -8.01 5.58
C VAL A 7 -7.88 -8.61 5.57
N VAL A 8 -8.91 -7.77 5.67
CA VAL A 8 -10.30 -8.25 5.81
C VAL A 8 -11.16 -8.12 4.55
N ASN A 9 -10.72 -7.37 3.54
CA ASN A 9 -11.54 -6.98 2.38
C ASN A 9 -10.96 -7.41 1.02
N ALA A 10 -9.76 -7.96 0.97
CA ALA A 10 -9.08 -8.32 -0.27
C ALA A 10 -8.38 -9.67 -0.14
N ASP A 11 -8.46 -10.46 -1.21
CA ASP A 11 -7.80 -11.75 -1.31
C ASP A 11 -6.63 -11.67 -2.30
N PHE A 12 -5.41 -11.62 -1.77
CA PHE A 12 -4.19 -11.60 -2.59
C PHE A 12 -3.84 -12.97 -3.19
N THR A 13 -4.42 -14.07 -2.69
CA THR A 13 -4.16 -15.42 -3.22
C THR A 13 -4.76 -15.61 -4.62
N ALA A 14 -5.74 -14.77 -4.98
CA ALA A 14 -6.24 -14.67 -6.34
C ALA A 14 -5.14 -14.33 -7.37
N TYR A 15 -4.13 -13.54 -6.97
CA TYR A 15 -3.05 -13.07 -7.84
C TYR A 15 -1.72 -13.80 -7.65
N TYR A 16 -1.51 -14.42 -6.49
CA TYR A 16 -0.23 -15.02 -6.10
C TYR A 16 -0.40 -16.45 -5.61
N ASP A 17 0.48 -17.35 -6.05
CA ASP A 17 0.62 -18.69 -5.43
C ASP A 17 1.16 -18.58 -4.00
N ALA A 18 2.14 -17.69 -3.83
CA ALA A 18 2.65 -17.28 -2.53
C ALA A 18 2.67 -15.75 -2.48
N VAL A 19 1.82 -15.17 -1.62
CA VAL A 19 1.75 -13.72 -1.45
C VAL A 19 3.08 -13.21 -0.90
N PRO A 20 3.73 -12.22 -1.55
CA PRO A 20 5.00 -11.71 -1.07
C PRO A 20 4.84 -11.03 0.30
N ASP A 21 5.87 -11.19 1.14
CA ASP A 21 6.03 -10.36 2.33
C ASP A 21 6.26 -8.89 1.94
N LEU A 22 6.02 -7.98 2.88
CA LEU A 22 6.24 -6.55 2.67
C LEU A 22 7.71 -6.16 2.93
N THR A 23 8.65 -6.99 2.46
CA THR A 23 10.09 -6.77 2.56
C THR A 23 10.61 -6.24 1.22
N GLY A 24 11.42 -5.17 1.25
CA GLY A 24 11.93 -4.52 0.05
C GLY A 24 10.84 -3.88 -0.82
N VAL A 25 9.71 -3.51 -0.25
CA VAL A 25 8.64 -2.80 -0.97
C VAL A 25 9.08 -1.38 -1.30
N ARG A 26 8.57 -0.83 -2.40
CA ARG A 26 8.79 0.59 -2.70
C ARG A 26 7.65 1.41 -2.12
N LEU A 27 7.87 2.01 -0.96
CA LEU A 27 6.91 2.92 -0.33
C LEU A 27 6.86 4.23 -1.11
N ARG A 28 5.69 4.50 -1.72
CA ARG A 28 5.44 5.67 -2.58
C ARG A 28 4.85 6.85 -1.80
N SER A 29 3.97 6.57 -0.85
CA SER A 29 3.36 7.61 -0.03
C SER A 29 2.86 7.07 1.31
N VAL A 30 2.92 7.93 2.32
CA VAL A 30 2.18 7.80 3.59
C VAL A 30 1.12 8.90 3.58
N HIS A 31 -0.15 8.51 3.55
CA HIS A 31 -1.26 9.46 3.57
C HIS A 31 -1.95 9.41 4.93
N LEU A 32 -2.05 10.57 5.57
CA LEU A 32 -2.83 10.77 6.79
C LEU A 32 -4.18 11.35 6.40
N ASP A 33 -5.25 10.68 6.81
CA ASP A 33 -6.60 11.22 6.66
C ASP A 33 -6.77 12.44 7.59
N GLY A 34 -7.39 13.50 7.07
CA GLY A 34 -7.58 14.77 7.80
C GLY A 34 -8.79 14.78 8.74
N TRP A 35 -9.66 13.77 8.66
CA TRP A 35 -10.96 13.69 9.31
C TRP A 35 -11.11 12.48 10.23
N ASP A 36 -10.38 11.40 9.95
CA ASP A 36 -10.38 10.16 10.74
C ASP A 36 -8.93 9.75 11.09
N PRO A 37 -8.66 9.11 12.25
CA PRO A 37 -7.34 8.55 12.57
C PRO A 37 -7.01 7.34 11.68
N THR A 38 -6.72 7.62 10.41
CA THR A 38 -6.44 6.63 9.37
C THR A 38 -5.13 6.95 8.65
N VAL A 39 -4.32 5.92 8.45
CA VAL A 39 -3.08 5.96 7.65
C VAL A 39 -3.25 5.05 6.45
N THR A 40 -3.00 5.57 5.24
CA THR A 40 -2.94 4.77 4.01
C THR A 40 -1.50 4.75 3.48
N LEU A 41 -0.90 3.56 3.42
CA LEU A 41 0.38 3.33 2.75
C LEU A 41 0.11 2.97 1.29
N ARG A 42 0.79 3.63 0.35
CA ARG A 42 0.83 3.22 -1.05
C ARG A 42 2.20 2.64 -1.36
N LEU A 43 2.22 1.41 -1.84
CA LEU A 43 3.47 0.68 -2.06
C LEU A 43 3.42 -0.14 -3.33
N ASP A 44 4.58 -0.31 -3.95
CA ASP A 44 4.79 -1.33 -4.97
C ASP A 44 5.22 -2.63 -4.28
N LEU A 45 4.58 -3.75 -4.63
CA LEU A 45 4.97 -5.05 -4.08
C LEU A 45 6.29 -5.52 -4.72
N PRO A 46 7.09 -6.32 -4.00
CA PRO A 46 8.45 -6.66 -4.44
C PRO A 46 8.47 -7.68 -5.59
N ARG A 47 7.30 -8.24 -5.93
CA ARG A 47 7.14 -9.29 -6.93
C ARG A 47 5.87 -9.07 -7.74
N PHE A 48 5.98 -9.20 -9.06
CA PHE A 48 4.84 -9.21 -9.96
C PHE A 48 3.92 -10.43 -9.70
N PRO A 49 2.59 -10.30 -9.83
CA PRO A 49 1.66 -11.41 -9.62
C PRO A 49 1.88 -12.60 -10.56
N ASP A 50 1.60 -13.81 -10.06
CA ASP A 50 1.62 -15.06 -10.82
C ASP A 50 0.43 -15.14 -11.78
N ARG A 51 -0.67 -14.46 -11.43
CA ARG A 51 -1.92 -14.39 -12.20
C ARG A 51 -2.33 -12.93 -12.38
N TRP A 52 -2.37 -12.47 -13.62
CA TRP A 52 -2.87 -11.15 -13.98
C TRP A 52 -3.57 -11.18 -15.33
N GLU A 53 -4.85 -10.85 -15.35
CA GLU A 53 -5.68 -10.78 -16.57
C GLU A 53 -5.89 -9.35 -17.07
N GLY A 54 -5.28 -8.36 -16.40
CA GLY A 54 -5.40 -6.94 -16.75
C GLY A 54 -4.45 -6.50 -17.86
N ALA A 55 -4.31 -5.18 -18.03
CA ALA A 55 -3.39 -4.60 -19.00
C ALA A 55 -1.92 -4.95 -18.67
N PRO A 56 -1.00 -4.90 -19.65
CA PRO A 56 0.41 -5.20 -19.42
C PRO A 56 1.06 -4.18 -18.46
N GLY A 57 2.10 -4.65 -17.77
CA GLY A 57 3.00 -3.84 -16.94
C GLY A 57 4.04 -4.73 -16.27
N ASP A 58 4.93 -4.12 -15.51
CA ASP A 58 6.05 -4.81 -14.82
C ASP A 58 6.00 -4.66 -13.30
N THR A 59 5.14 -3.78 -12.80
CA THR A 59 5.06 -3.43 -11.40
C THR A 59 3.61 -3.44 -10.94
N VAL A 60 3.38 -4.02 -9.77
CA VAL A 60 2.08 -4.01 -9.09
C VAL A 60 2.13 -3.09 -7.88
N GLN A 61 1.11 -2.25 -7.76
CA GLN A 61 0.95 -1.28 -6.68
C GLN A 61 -0.38 -1.50 -5.97
N CYS A 62 -0.39 -1.33 -4.66
CA CYS A 62 -1.60 -1.36 -3.85
C CYS A 62 -1.58 -0.29 -2.76
N GLN A 63 -2.74 -0.09 -2.15
CA GLN A 63 -2.89 0.65 -0.91
C GLN A 63 -3.22 -0.30 0.23
N ILE A 64 -2.63 -0.03 1.40
CA ILE A 64 -2.93 -0.68 2.67
C ILE A 64 -3.36 0.41 3.65
N GLN A 65 -4.60 0.34 4.13
CA GLN A 65 -5.22 1.32 5.00
C GLN A 65 -5.40 0.76 6.42
N PHE A 66 -4.95 1.55 7.38
CA PHE A 66 -4.96 1.26 8.80
C PHE A 66 -5.89 2.26 9.50
N ALA A 67 -6.89 1.76 10.23
CA ALA A 67 -7.84 2.58 10.97
C ALA A 67 -7.51 2.61 12.47
N MET A 68 -8.12 3.56 13.20
CA MET A 68 -7.91 3.77 14.64
C MET A 68 -6.44 3.96 15.01
N VAL A 69 -5.72 4.71 14.19
CA VAL A 69 -4.29 5.00 14.33
C VAL A 69 -4.03 5.81 15.59
N ARG A 70 -2.97 5.44 16.31
CA ARG A 70 -2.43 6.15 17.47
C ARG A 70 -0.91 6.16 17.42
N ASP A 71 -0.31 7.07 18.18
CA ASP A 71 1.15 7.12 18.39
C ASP A 71 1.94 7.25 17.07
N PHE A 72 1.39 7.98 16.11
CA PHE A 72 2.01 8.14 14.80
C PHE A 72 3.28 8.98 14.90
N LEU A 73 4.37 8.41 14.39
CA LEU A 73 5.67 9.05 14.25
C LEU A 73 6.13 8.90 12.80
N MET A 74 6.68 9.97 12.24
CA MET A 74 7.30 9.97 10.93
C MET A 74 8.50 10.92 10.90
N GLU A 75 9.67 10.40 10.59
CA GLU A 75 10.93 11.13 10.55
C GLU A 75 11.72 10.77 9.30
N GLY A 76 12.31 11.77 8.64
CA GLY A 76 13.04 11.59 7.39
C GLY A 76 12.11 11.13 6.28
N TRP A 77 11.89 11.95 5.26
CA TRP A 77 11.01 11.56 4.16
C TRP A 77 11.50 12.12 2.84
N GLN A 78 11.91 11.20 1.96
CA GLN A 78 12.33 11.48 0.59
C GLN A 78 11.82 10.35 -0.31
N PRO A 79 10.53 10.38 -0.69
CA PRO A 79 9.93 9.31 -1.46
C PRO A 79 10.40 9.30 -2.92
N PRO A 80 10.30 8.14 -3.60
CA PRO A 80 9.94 6.84 -3.04
C PRO A 80 11.13 6.17 -2.32
N VAL A 81 10.87 5.43 -1.25
CA VAL A 81 11.92 4.68 -0.51
C VAL A 81 11.68 3.17 -0.58
N THR A 82 12.76 2.40 -0.69
CA THR A 82 12.70 0.94 -0.51
C THR A 82 12.72 0.65 0.98
N ALA A 83 11.70 -0.05 1.47
CA ALA A 83 11.46 -0.24 2.89
C ALA A 83 10.94 -1.65 3.21
N ASP A 84 11.11 -2.04 4.46
CA ASP A 84 10.43 -3.19 5.03
C ASP A 84 9.26 -2.69 5.88
N VAL A 85 8.06 -3.25 5.68
CA VAL A 85 6.87 -2.94 6.47
C VAL A 85 6.58 -4.12 7.39
N VAL A 86 6.74 -3.89 8.69
CA VAL A 86 6.60 -4.92 9.72
C VAL A 86 5.30 -4.70 10.48
N LEU A 87 4.47 -5.75 10.49
CA LEU A 87 3.19 -5.78 11.22
C LEU A 87 3.30 -6.76 12.39
N ARG A 88 3.06 -6.28 13.61
CA ARG A 88 3.08 -7.11 14.83
C ARG A 88 1.75 -7.02 15.55
N ALA A 89 1.10 -8.16 15.74
CA ALA A 89 -0.12 -8.24 16.55
C ALA A 89 0.18 -7.83 18.00
N LEU A 90 -0.73 -7.05 18.56
CA LEU A 90 -0.74 -6.64 19.96
C LEU A 90 -2.03 -7.16 20.62
N PRO A 91 -2.12 -7.15 21.96
CA PRO A 91 -3.39 -7.40 22.66
C PRO A 91 -4.53 -6.48 22.20
N GLU A 92 -5.77 -6.83 22.55
CA GLU A 92 -6.96 -6.01 22.32
C GLU A 92 -7.24 -5.67 20.83
N HIS A 93 -6.95 -6.62 19.92
CA HIS A 93 -7.12 -6.42 18.48
C HIS A 93 -6.37 -5.19 17.94
N ARG A 94 -5.17 -4.94 18.48
CA ARG A 94 -4.29 -3.87 18.01
C ARG A 94 -3.13 -4.42 17.18
N LEU A 95 -2.52 -3.53 16.43
CA LEU A 95 -1.40 -3.82 15.54
C LEU A 95 -0.34 -2.74 15.70
N ALA A 96 0.90 -3.12 15.94
CA ALA A 96 2.05 -2.24 15.77
C ALA A 96 2.52 -2.32 14.32
N VAL A 97 2.72 -1.16 13.69
CA VAL A 97 3.21 -1.01 12.33
C VAL A 97 4.50 -0.22 12.36
N GLU A 98 5.53 -0.75 11.72
CA GLU A 98 6.82 -0.09 11.55
C GLU A 98 7.24 -0.17 10.08
N VAL A 99 7.69 0.96 9.54
CA VAL A 99 8.33 1.03 8.23
C VAL A 99 9.80 1.34 8.44
N VAL A 100 10.66 0.41 8.03
CA VAL A 100 12.10 0.47 8.22
C VAL A 100 12.77 0.74 6.88
N ALA A 101 13.41 1.91 6.75
CA ALA A 101 14.24 2.24 5.60
C ALA A 101 15.40 3.16 6.01
N PRO A 102 16.51 3.17 5.27
CA PRO A 102 17.58 4.15 5.49
C PRO A 102 17.04 5.58 5.37
N GLY A 103 17.20 6.39 6.41
CA GLY A 103 16.81 7.80 6.40
C GLY A 103 15.29 8.05 6.46
N VAL A 104 14.47 7.03 6.71
CA VAL A 104 13.02 7.14 6.94
C VAL A 104 12.61 6.22 8.08
N ALA A 105 11.91 6.76 9.07
CA ALA A 105 11.24 6.02 10.12
C ALA A 105 9.77 6.37 10.15
N VAL A 106 8.90 5.38 10.02
CA VAL A 106 7.45 5.54 10.23
C VAL A 106 7.00 4.49 11.22
N SER A 107 6.27 4.88 12.26
CA SER A 107 5.68 3.93 13.19
C SER A 107 4.35 4.43 13.74
N PHE A 108 3.46 3.49 14.07
CA PHE A 108 2.19 3.76 14.70
C PHE A 108 1.55 2.48 15.25
N THR A 109 0.49 2.64 16.05
CA THR A 109 -0.41 1.54 16.41
C THR A 109 -1.77 1.70 15.75
N ALA A 110 -2.43 0.62 15.34
CA ALA A 110 -3.72 0.64 14.64
C ALA A 110 -4.64 -0.50 15.08
N ASN A 111 -5.85 -0.58 14.51
CA ASN A 111 -6.68 -1.79 14.59
C ASN A 111 -6.02 -2.94 13.83
N ALA A 112 -6.19 -4.19 14.29
CA ALA A 112 -5.66 -5.38 13.64
C ALA A 112 -6.44 -5.82 12.38
N SER A 113 -7.56 -5.16 12.06
CA SER A 113 -8.28 -5.31 10.80
C SER A 113 -7.82 -4.22 9.84
N VAL A 114 -7.17 -4.65 8.77
CA VAL A 114 -6.54 -3.78 7.76
C VAL A 114 -7.31 -3.90 6.46
N LEU A 115 -7.45 -2.79 5.74
CA LEU A 115 -8.03 -2.79 4.40
C LEU A 115 -6.92 -2.74 3.36
N ALA A 116 -7.07 -3.47 2.27
CA ALA A 116 -6.20 -3.39 1.11
C ALA A 116 -7.00 -3.23 -0.17
N GLY A 117 -6.46 -2.50 -1.14
CA GLY A 117 -7.19 -2.13 -2.34
C GLY A 117 -6.35 -1.31 -3.30
N LYS A 118 -7.01 -0.67 -4.28
CA LYS A 118 -6.34 0.05 -5.37
C LYS A 118 -5.25 -0.79 -6.06
N ILE A 119 -5.47 -2.11 -6.12
CA ILE A 119 -4.51 -3.04 -6.71
C ILE A 119 -4.48 -2.75 -8.20
N SER A 120 -3.31 -2.32 -8.68
CA SER A 120 -3.09 -1.90 -10.05
C SER A 120 -1.73 -2.36 -10.57
N VAL A 121 -1.62 -2.48 -11.89
CA VAL A 121 -0.38 -2.73 -12.60
C VAL A 121 -0.03 -1.53 -13.46
N PHE A 122 1.26 -1.22 -13.55
CA PHE A 122 1.83 -0.19 -14.41
C PHE A 122 3.23 -0.60 -14.89
N THR A 123 3.77 0.16 -15.83
CA THR A 123 5.18 0.07 -16.25
C THR A 123 5.95 1.20 -15.58
N GLN A 124 7.00 0.87 -14.83
CA GLN A 124 7.88 1.88 -14.24
C GLN A 124 8.56 2.72 -15.32
N ASP A 125 8.71 4.02 -15.06
CA ASP A 125 9.55 4.86 -15.92
C ASP A 125 11.05 4.60 -15.67
N ALA A 126 11.93 5.18 -16.50
CA ALA A 126 13.37 4.91 -16.43
C ALA A 126 14.01 5.28 -15.08
N ASP A 127 13.43 6.25 -14.37
CA ASP A 127 13.86 6.69 -13.03
C ASP A 127 13.08 5.97 -11.91
N GLY A 128 12.22 5.02 -12.30
CA GLY A 128 11.39 4.22 -11.43
C GLY A 128 10.15 4.95 -10.88
N GLY A 129 9.80 6.11 -11.38
CA GLY A 129 8.50 6.74 -11.12
C GLY A 129 7.31 5.92 -11.63
N ASP A 130 6.12 6.35 -11.21
CA ASP A 130 4.83 5.67 -11.44
C ASP A 130 3.79 6.60 -12.08
N SER A 131 4.27 7.60 -12.82
CA SER A 131 3.44 8.64 -13.46
C SER A 131 2.66 8.15 -14.69
N GLY A 132 3.04 6.99 -15.23
CA GLY A 132 2.45 6.40 -16.43
C GLY A 132 1.02 5.88 -16.25
N SER A 133 0.49 5.35 -17.36
CA SER A 133 -0.81 4.68 -17.35
C SER A 133 -0.79 3.44 -16.48
N ARG A 134 -1.93 3.13 -15.87
CA ARG A 134 -2.11 1.99 -14.97
C ARG A 134 -3.45 1.32 -15.18
N SER A 135 -3.50 0.02 -14.88
CA SER A 135 -4.69 -0.79 -14.95
C SER A 135 -5.02 -1.34 -13.56
N PHE A 136 -6.18 -0.97 -13.04
CA PHE A 136 -6.68 -1.47 -11.77
C PHE A 136 -7.45 -2.77 -11.98
N THR A 137 -7.38 -3.63 -10.96
CA THR A 137 -8.24 -4.84 -10.84
C THR A 137 -9.73 -4.50 -10.89
N ARG A 138 -10.13 -3.30 -10.44
CA ARG A 138 -11.51 -2.80 -10.54
C ARG A 138 -11.69 -1.92 -11.79
N PRO A 139 -12.59 -2.26 -12.74
CA PRO A 139 -12.79 -1.49 -13.98
C PRO A 139 -13.17 -0.02 -13.75
N LEU A 140 -13.96 0.25 -12.70
CA LEU A 140 -14.35 1.62 -12.34
C LEU A 140 -13.12 2.48 -11.98
N GLU A 141 -12.15 1.92 -11.26
CA GLU A 141 -10.92 2.63 -10.88
C GLU A 141 -10.06 2.92 -12.10
N THR A 142 -9.92 1.95 -13.02
CA THR A 142 -9.23 2.18 -14.31
C THR A 142 -9.85 3.34 -15.10
N ARG A 143 -11.18 3.48 -15.08
CA ARG A 143 -11.87 4.58 -15.76
C ARG A 143 -11.67 5.94 -15.07
N LEU A 144 -11.71 5.96 -13.73
CA LEU A 144 -11.61 7.20 -12.94
C LEU A 144 -10.16 7.69 -12.81
N TYR A 145 -9.20 6.77 -12.76
CA TYR A 145 -7.80 7.04 -12.45
C TYR A 145 -6.88 6.35 -13.48
N PRO A 146 -6.99 6.69 -14.78
CA PRO A 146 -6.14 6.08 -15.81
C PRO A 146 -4.64 6.36 -15.60
N THR A 147 -4.34 7.42 -14.85
CA THR A 147 -3.04 7.76 -14.26
C THR A 147 -3.22 8.04 -12.77
N LEU A 148 -2.11 8.07 -12.05
CA LEU A 148 -2.13 8.32 -10.62
C LEU A 148 -2.61 9.75 -10.31
N PRO A 149 -3.63 9.92 -9.45
CA PRO A 149 -4.02 11.25 -9.01
C PRO A 149 -2.98 11.85 -8.07
N PRO A 150 -2.91 13.19 -7.98
CA PRO A 150 -2.06 13.86 -6.99
C PRO A 150 -2.38 13.44 -5.55
N ALA A 151 -1.39 13.53 -4.66
CA ALA A 151 -1.49 13.08 -3.27
C ALA A 151 -2.57 13.78 -2.43
N TYR A 152 -3.06 14.95 -2.86
CA TYR A 152 -4.13 15.71 -2.20
C TYR A 152 -5.55 15.28 -2.62
N VAL A 153 -5.69 14.30 -3.54
CA VAL A 153 -7.00 13.81 -3.97
C VAL A 153 -7.51 12.77 -2.98
N ASN A 154 -8.12 13.25 -1.91
CA ASN A 154 -8.68 12.46 -0.80
C ASN A 154 -9.53 11.27 -1.26
N THR A 155 -10.41 11.46 -2.26
CA THR A 155 -11.30 10.40 -2.77
C THR A 155 -10.58 9.14 -3.25
N PHE A 156 -9.31 9.25 -3.64
CA PHE A 156 -8.49 8.11 -4.06
C PHE A 156 -7.81 7.38 -2.89
N TYR A 157 -7.45 8.09 -1.81
CA TYR A 157 -6.68 7.54 -0.68
C TYR A 157 -7.53 7.17 0.53
N GLU A 158 -8.71 7.77 0.67
CA GLU A 158 -9.62 7.52 1.79
C GLU A 158 -10.55 6.31 1.54
N ARG A 159 -10.63 5.83 0.29
CA ARG A 159 -11.55 4.74 -0.11
C ARG A 159 -10.81 3.53 -0.66
N VAL A 160 -10.63 2.51 0.18
CA VAL A 160 -9.96 1.23 -0.15
C VAL A 160 -10.98 0.09 -0.33
#